data_AF-A0A6G3CNU7-F1
#
_entry.id   AF-A0A6G3CNU7-F1
#
_cell.length_a   1.000
_cell.length_b   1.000
_cell.length_c   1.000
_cell.angle_alpha   90.00
_cell.angle_beta   90.00
_cell.angle_gamma   90.00
#
_symmetry.space_group_name_H-M   'P 1'
#
loop_
_entity.id
_entity.type
_entity.pdbx_description
1 polymer ?
#
loop_
_entity_poly.entity_id
_entity_poly.type
_entity_poly.pdbx_seq_one_letter_code
_entity_poly.pdbx_strand_id
1 'polypeptide(L)'
;MTTGNGAGAGGVGTVPPTEIERSLSAAVAGGSAEAVVELLARTRLYVLVARLHADIPGWTAPLPTICDEATRRTCVPVLTQGMLPPWHPEWVFREVGLDELARTWPYDVRRLAVNHGTPYAAMADARPGRLKAWLKAAERLGGPERGMLLTDSGGPLYGPLAHGLALGAHLAVTNGLIWNRLGAAYENYATDRARLRRPWGIQHRAEYRDRLASLKRNQLVGRVQEVVLRTRQTLAARTGRTPTREEWAEAVGRAFTARDADDRALAERSLRWISLYEDKLRGDGALAPDGRVDTLAAFDLGRAVNVVRLALGARYTDPYEAEQDVLHLGELARSAYSSWPDFSLGYLMARLVHRAEDDGPEAAEATYRQSLAEHRTLTQDPASPYRNLPWSGTS
;
A
#
# COMPACT_ATOMS: atom_id res chain seq x y z
N MET A 1 -25.16 -6.21 29.40
CA MET A 1 -26.23 -5.48 28.69
C MET A 1 -26.42 -6.14 27.35
N THR A 2 -27.59 -6.75 27.20
CA THR A 2 -28.03 -7.56 26.08
C THR A 2 -28.52 -6.64 24.96
N THR A 3 -28.00 -6.81 23.74
CA THR A 3 -28.67 -6.31 22.53
C THR A 3 -28.79 -7.47 21.57
N GLY A 4 -29.95 -8.13 21.64
CA GLY A 4 -30.39 -9.01 20.57
C GLY A 4 -30.81 -8.19 19.37
N ASN A 5 -30.43 -8.66 18.18
CA ASN A 5 -31.20 -8.44 16.97
C ASN A 5 -31.03 -9.70 16.12
N GLY A 6 -32.04 -10.58 16.22
CA GLY A 6 -32.26 -11.61 15.22
C GLY A 6 -32.81 -10.96 13.97
N ALA A 7 -32.08 -11.07 12.87
CA ALA A 7 -32.65 -10.98 11.53
C ALA A 7 -32.32 -12.32 10.84
N GLY A 8 -33.39 -13.06 10.54
CA GLY A 8 -33.32 -14.36 9.90
C GLY A 8 -32.79 -14.30 8.47
N ALA A 9 -32.33 -15.45 8.03
CA ALA A 9 -31.74 -15.73 6.74
C ALA A 9 -32.61 -15.28 5.55
N GLY A 10 -31.99 -14.48 4.69
CA GLY A 10 -32.33 -14.32 3.28
C GLY A 10 -31.02 -14.24 2.52
N GLY A 11 -30.58 -15.37 1.95
CA GLY A 11 -29.32 -15.49 1.22
C GLY A 11 -29.32 -14.65 -0.06
N VAL A 12 -28.90 -13.40 0.06
CA VAL A 12 -28.26 -12.68 -1.04
C VAL A 12 -26.78 -13.02 -0.93
N GLY A 13 -26.21 -13.67 -1.95
CA GLY A 13 -24.81 -14.08 -1.93
C GLY A 13 -23.91 -12.89 -1.64
N THR A 14 -23.45 -12.75 -0.39
CA THR A 14 -22.57 -11.67 0.02
C THR A 14 -21.25 -11.87 -0.71
N VAL A 15 -20.95 -11.00 -1.68
CA VAL A 15 -19.72 -11.04 -2.46
C VAL A 15 -18.54 -10.88 -1.49
N PRO A 16 -17.57 -11.83 -1.46
CA PRO A 16 -16.40 -11.70 -0.59
C PRO A 16 -15.69 -10.36 -0.78
N PRO A 17 -15.29 -9.67 0.30
CA PRO A 17 -14.65 -8.37 0.18
C PRO A 17 -13.34 -8.46 -0.59
N THR A 18 -12.52 -9.48 -0.34
CA THR A 18 -11.31 -9.72 -1.13
C THR A 18 -11.17 -11.19 -1.55
N GLU A 19 -10.16 -11.48 -2.36
CA GLU A 19 -9.82 -12.85 -2.76
C GLU A 19 -9.42 -13.73 -1.56
N ILE A 20 -8.94 -13.13 -0.47
CA ILE A 20 -8.62 -13.83 0.79
C ILE A 20 -9.89 -14.43 1.38
N GLU A 21 -10.96 -13.65 1.54
CA GLU A 21 -12.23 -14.15 2.09
C GLU A 21 -12.92 -15.13 1.13
N ARG A 22 -12.76 -14.95 -0.19
CA ARG A 22 -13.23 -15.93 -1.19
C ARG A 22 -12.52 -17.27 -1.02
N SER A 23 -11.19 -17.26 -0.96
CA SER A 23 -10.35 -18.44 -0.78
C SER A 23 -10.63 -19.12 0.57
N LEU A 24 -10.84 -18.34 1.62
CA LEU A 24 -11.17 -18.87 2.96
C LEU A 24 -12.51 -19.59 2.94
N SER A 25 -13.53 -18.99 2.31
CA SER A 25 -14.84 -19.60 2.17
C SER A 25 -14.79 -20.90 1.36
N ALA A 26 -14.03 -20.92 0.27
CA ALA A 26 -13.82 -22.10 -0.55
C ALA A 26 -13.10 -23.23 0.23
N ALA A 27 -12.06 -22.89 0.99
CA ALA A 27 -11.34 -23.85 1.82
C ALA A 27 -12.23 -24.47 2.91
N VAL A 28 -13.07 -23.65 3.56
CA VAL A 28 -14.07 -24.12 4.54
C VAL A 28 -15.11 -25.02 3.88
N ALA A 29 -15.67 -24.61 2.74
CA ALA A 29 -16.66 -25.41 2.01
C ALA A 29 -16.10 -26.77 1.54
N GLY A 30 -14.82 -26.82 1.18
CA GLY A 30 -14.11 -28.05 0.83
C GLY A 30 -13.74 -28.94 2.02
N GLY A 31 -13.95 -28.49 3.26
CA GLY A 31 -13.69 -29.29 4.48
C GLY A 31 -12.20 -29.51 4.80
N SER A 32 -11.27 -28.83 4.13
CA SER A 32 -9.83 -29.01 4.34
C SER A 32 -9.30 -28.08 5.42
N ALA A 33 -9.14 -28.61 6.63
CA ALA A 33 -8.52 -27.87 7.73
C ALA A 33 -7.07 -27.47 7.44
N GLU A 34 -6.36 -28.26 6.62
CA GLU A 34 -5.00 -27.94 6.19
C GLU A 34 -4.99 -26.74 5.24
N ALA A 35 -5.88 -26.69 4.25
CA ALA A 35 -5.99 -25.56 3.33
C ALA A 35 -6.33 -24.25 4.06
N VAL A 36 -7.17 -24.31 5.10
CA VAL A 36 -7.44 -23.15 5.97
C VAL A 36 -6.15 -22.70 6.66
N VAL A 37 -5.39 -23.61 7.27
CA VAL A 37 -4.13 -23.27 7.96
C VAL A 37 -3.08 -22.70 7.01
N GLU A 38 -2.95 -23.27 5.81
CA GLU A 38 -2.02 -22.76 4.78
C GLU A 38 -2.40 -21.36 4.31
N LEU A 39 -3.70 -21.11 4.08
CA LEU A 39 -4.19 -19.78 3.72
C LEU A 39 -3.92 -18.77 4.85
N LEU A 40 -4.22 -19.13 6.10
CA LEU A 40 -3.96 -18.26 7.26
C LEU A 40 -2.48 -17.96 7.45
N ALA A 41 -1.57 -18.91 7.15
CA ALA A 41 -0.14 -18.71 7.22
C ALA A 41 0.39 -17.66 6.20
N ARG A 42 -0.34 -17.44 5.10
CA ARG A 42 -0.03 -16.46 4.04
C ARG A 42 -0.86 -15.18 4.14
N THR A 43 -1.70 -15.07 5.16
CA THR A 43 -2.65 -13.97 5.34
C THR A 43 -2.25 -13.11 6.53
N ARG A 44 -2.38 -11.79 6.40
CA ARG A 44 -2.28 -10.90 7.56
C ARG A 44 -3.51 -11.07 8.45
N LEU A 45 -3.30 -11.47 9.69
CA LEU A 45 -4.36 -11.61 10.69
C LEU A 45 -4.28 -10.46 11.69
N TYR A 46 -5.43 -10.06 12.22
CA TYR A 46 -5.54 -8.92 13.12
C TYR A 46 -6.29 -9.28 14.38
N VAL A 47 -5.81 -8.76 15.50
CA VAL A 47 -6.53 -8.73 16.77
C VAL A 47 -6.91 -7.30 17.12
N LEU A 48 -8.12 -7.12 17.63
CA LEU A 48 -8.59 -5.85 18.17
C LEU A 48 -7.87 -5.59 19.50
N VAL A 49 -7.36 -4.38 19.67
CA VAL A 49 -6.72 -3.92 20.90
C VAL A 49 -7.28 -2.56 21.26
N ALA A 50 -7.60 -2.33 22.54
CA ALA A 50 -7.91 -0.99 23.02
C ALA A 50 -6.69 -0.08 22.78
N ARG A 51 -6.91 1.15 22.31
CA ARG A 51 -5.81 2.06 22.00
C ARG A 51 -4.97 2.38 23.24
N LEU A 52 -5.62 2.61 24.37
CA LEU A 52 -4.96 2.84 25.67
C LEU A 52 -3.92 1.76 25.99
N HIS A 53 -4.25 0.51 25.65
CA HIS A 53 -3.40 -0.67 25.79
C HIS A 53 -2.27 -0.69 24.76
N ALA A 54 -2.59 -0.42 23.49
CA ALA A 54 -1.60 -0.39 22.40
C ALA A 54 -0.57 0.74 22.52
N ASP A 55 -0.87 1.79 23.29
CA ASP A 55 0.02 2.94 23.53
C ASP A 55 1.03 2.70 24.66
N ILE A 56 0.91 1.60 25.44
CA ILE A 56 1.83 1.29 26.54
C ILE A 56 3.16 0.77 25.97
N PRO A 57 4.29 1.49 26.14
CA PRO A 57 5.57 1.05 25.57
C PRO A 57 6.03 -0.30 26.12
N GLY A 58 6.44 -1.20 25.22
CA GLY A 58 6.98 -2.52 25.58
C GLY A 58 5.96 -3.52 26.11
N TRP A 59 4.67 -3.16 26.15
CA TRP A 59 3.60 -4.04 26.59
C TRP A 59 2.77 -4.52 25.41
N THR A 60 2.51 -5.83 25.37
CA THR A 60 1.66 -6.46 24.37
C THR A 60 0.41 -6.97 25.05
N ALA A 61 -0.75 -6.50 24.59
CA ALA A 61 -2.03 -7.00 25.09
C ALA A 61 -2.14 -8.52 24.89
N PRO A 62 -2.58 -9.27 25.91
CA PRO A 62 -2.93 -10.68 25.75
C PRO A 62 -3.93 -10.87 24.62
N LEU A 63 -3.92 -12.06 24.01
CA LEU A 63 -4.88 -12.38 22.96
C LEU A 63 -6.31 -12.28 23.51
N PRO A 64 -7.22 -11.57 22.82
CA PRO A 64 -8.60 -11.50 23.26
C PRO A 64 -9.24 -12.88 23.21
N THR A 65 -10.24 -13.11 24.06
CA THR A 65 -11.06 -14.32 24.01
C THR A 65 -12.53 -13.95 23.94
N ILE A 66 -13.28 -14.74 23.19
CA ILE A 66 -14.73 -14.64 23.08
C ILE A 66 -15.37 -15.99 23.35
N CYS A 67 -16.61 -15.98 23.83
CA CYS A 67 -17.43 -17.19 23.90
C CYS A 67 -18.26 -17.28 22.61
N ASP A 68 -18.03 -18.31 21.81
CA ASP A 68 -18.88 -18.57 20.64
C ASP A 68 -20.27 -19.00 21.12
N GLU A 69 -21.31 -18.24 20.80
CA GLU A 69 -22.68 -18.49 21.28
C GLU A 69 -23.21 -19.86 20.83
N ALA A 70 -22.87 -20.27 19.60
CA ALA A 70 -23.37 -21.50 19.00
C ALA A 70 -22.79 -22.75 19.70
N THR A 71 -21.51 -22.71 20.09
CA THR A 71 -20.83 -23.88 20.65
C THR A 71 -20.50 -23.76 22.13
N ARG A 72 -20.73 -22.59 22.71
CA ARG A 72 -20.39 -22.21 24.10
C ARG A 72 -18.92 -22.43 24.44
N ARG A 73 -18.04 -22.47 23.43
CA ARG A 73 -16.60 -22.66 23.59
C ARG A 73 -15.88 -21.32 23.51
N THR A 74 -14.86 -21.16 24.34
CA THR A 74 -13.94 -20.04 24.26
C THR A 74 -13.06 -20.17 23.02
N CYS A 75 -12.92 -19.07 22.28
CA CYS A 75 -12.13 -18.95 21.06
C CYS A 75 -11.29 -17.67 21.10
N VAL A 76 -10.13 -17.65 20.43
CA VAL A 76 -9.43 -16.40 20.12
C VAL A 76 -9.97 -15.87 18.79
N PRO A 77 -10.55 -14.66 18.74
CA PRO A 77 -10.99 -14.05 17.49
C PRO A 77 -9.83 -13.38 16.76
N VAL A 78 -9.76 -13.59 15.45
CA VAL A 78 -8.89 -12.83 14.54
C VAL A 78 -9.67 -12.39 13.31
N LEU A 79 -9.21 -11.33 12.67
CA LEU A 79 -9.79 -10.78 11.45
C LEU A 79 -8.78 -10.86 10.31
N THR A 80 -9.25 -11.09 9.09
CA THR A 80 -8.47 -10.88 7.86
C THR A 80 -8.54 -9.41 7.43
N GLN A 81 -7.67 -8.99 6.50
CA GLN A 81 -7.62 -7.60 6.02
C GLN A 81 -8.97 -7.09 5.50
N GLY A 82 -9.70 -7.91 4.74
CA GLY A 82 -10.99 -7.56 4.15
C GLY A 82 -12.08 -7.35 5.20
N MET A 83 -11.93 -7.94 6.39
CA MET A 83 -12.93 -7.97 7.46
C MET A 83 -12.64 -7.04 8.63
N LEU A 84 -11.67 -6.15 8.52
CA LEU A 84 -11.44 -5.11 9.52
C LEU A 84 -12.68 -4.18 9.64
N PRO A 85 -13.22 -3.99 10.86
CA PRO A 85 -14.28 -3.03 11.13
C PRO A 85 -13.92 -1.60 10.70
N PRO A 86 -14.94 -0.71 10.60
CA PRO A 86 -14.72 0.71 10.41
C PRO A 86 -13.76 1.31 11.43
N TRP A 87 -13.10 2.39 11.03
CA TRP A 87 -12.20 3.15 11.90
C TRP A 87 -12.90 3.61 13.19
N HIS A 88 -12.19 3.51 14.32
CA HIS A 88 -12.67 3.97 15.62
C HIS A 88 -11.54 4.67 16.39
N PRO A 89 -11.78 5.78 17.11
CA PRO A 89 -10.72 6.54 17.78
C PRO A 89 -10.05 5.76 18.93
N GLU A 90 -10.81 4.92 19.62
CA GLU A 90 -10.38 4.25 20.86
C GLU A 90 -9.92 2.80 20.69
N TRP A 91 -10.07 2.20 19.50
CA TRP A 91 -9.65 0.82 19.27
C TRP A 91 -8.84 0.72 17.98
N VAL A 92 -7.86 -0.16 18.01
CA VAL A 92 -6.85 -0.30 16.96
C VAL A 92 -6.60 -1.78 16.69
N PHE A 93 -5.89 -2.07 15.60
CA PHE A 93 -5.61 -3.44 15.19
C PHE A 93 -4.12 -3.71 15.26
N ARG A 94 -3.78 -4.85 15.88
CA ARG A 94 -2.44 -5.41 15.91
C ARG A 94 -2.41 -6.58 14.94
N GLU A 95 -1.46 -6.53 14.01
CA GLU A 95 -1.18 -7.67 13.13
C GLU A 95 -0.53 -8.78 13.93
N VAL A 96 -0.94 -10.02 13.65
CA VAL A 96 -0.39 -11.24 14.25
C VAL A 96 -0.17 -12.28 13.15
N GLY A 97 0.98 -12.94 13.20
CA GLY A 97 1.28 -14.09 12.35
C GLY A 97 0.75 -15.39 12.95
N LEU A 98 0.57 -16.42 12.11
CA LEU A 98 0.16 -17.74 12.59
C LEU A 98 1.21 -18.38 13.51
N ASP A 99 2.49 -18.08 13.28
CA ASP A 99 3.62 -18.48 14.12
C ASP A 99 3.60 -17.80 15.50
N GLU A 100 3.31 -16.49 15.54
CA GLU A 100 3.16 -15.75 16.79
C GLU A 100 1.97 -16.28 17.60
N LEU A 101 0.83 -16.49 16.93
CA LEU A 101 -0.36 -17.09 17.55
C LEU A 101 -0.02 -18.46 18.14
N ALA A 102 0.71 -19.30 17.43
CA ALA A 102 1.07 -20.64 17.92
C ALA A 102 2.01 -20.61 19.15
N ARG A 103 2.88 -19.60 19.26
CA ARG A 103 3.82 -19.45 20.40
C ARG A 103 3.17 -18.83 21.63
N THR A 104 2.21 -17.93 21.44
CA THR A 104 1.58 -17.14 22.51
C THR A 104 0.18 -17.64 22.87
N TRP A 105 -0.21 -18.80 22.32
CA TRP A 105 -1.57 -19.33 22.44
C TRP A 105 -2.01 -19.56 23.90
N PRO A 106 -3.23 -19.14 24.31
CA PRO A 106 -3.72 -19.39 25.65
C PRO A 106 -3.88 -20.89 25.94
N TYR A 107 -3.44 -21.35 27.12
CA TYR A 107 -3.37 -22.77 27.44
C TYR A 107 -4.74 -23.49 27.43
N ASP A 108 -5.80 -22.80 27.82
CA ASP A 108 -7.17 -23.30 27.98
C ASP A 108 -8.06 -23.13 26.74
N VAL A 109 -7.61 -22.36 25.74
CA VAL A 109 -8.36 -22.11 24.51
C VAL A 109 -7.97 -23.13 23.44
N ARG A 110 -8.97 -23.69 22.75
CA ARG A 110 -8.76 -24.78 21.76
C ARG A 110 -9.14 -24.40 20.33
N ARG A 111 -9.62 -23.17 20.09
CA ARG A 111 -10.07 -22.75 18.77
C ARG A 111 -9.68 -21.31 18.44
N LEU A 112 -9.29 -21.12 17.18
CA LEU A 112 -9.18 -19.83 16.51
C LEU A 112 -10.46 -19.59 15.73
N ALA A 113 -11.08 -18.43 15.94
CA ALA A 113 -12.24 -17.98 15.19
C ALA A 113 -11.80 -16.85 14.26
N VAL A 114 -11.73 -17.14 12.97
CA VAL A 114 -11.38 -16.16 11.92
C VAL A 114 -12.66 -15.51 11.44
N ASN A 115 -12.71 -14.18 11.37
CA ASN A 115 -13.84 -13.39 10.88
C ASN A 115 -15.17 -13.76 11.58
N HIS A 116 -15.09 -14.03 12.88
CA HIS A 116 -16.22 -14.52 13.66
C HIS A 116 -17.42 -13.55 13.59
N GLY A 117 -18.63 -14.11 13.50
CA GLY A 117 -19.87 -13.33 13.38
C GLY A 117 -20.15 -12.79 11.97
N THR A 118 -19.40 -13.23 10.96
CA THR A 118 -19.55 -12.79 9.56
C THR A 118 -19.80 -13.98 8.62
N PRO A 119 -20.31 -13.77 7.39
CA PRO A 119 -20.50 -14.84 6.41
C PRO A 119 -19.22 -15.58 5.99
N TYR A 120 -18.05 -14.99 6.26
CA TYR A 120 -16.73 -15.53 5.90
C TYR A 120 -16.00 -16.11 7.11
N ALA A 121 -16.75 -16.52 8.15
CA ALA A 121 -16.19 -17.08 9.35
C ALA A 121 -15.54 -18.44 9.09
N ALA A 122 -14.36 -18.67 9.67
CA ALA A 122 -13.69 -19.96 9.66
C ALA A 122 -13.23 -20.33 11.07
N MET A 123 -13.23 -21.63 11.36
CA MET A 123 -12.77 -22.16 12.64
C MET A 123 -11.54 -23.03 12.42
N ALA A 124 -10.44 -22.73 13.11
CA ALA A 124 -9.24 -23.56 13.11
C ALA A 124 -9.00 -24.17 14.50
N ASP A 125 -8.59 -25.43 14.52
CA ASP A 125 -8.26 -26.17 15.74
C ASP A 125 -6.88 -25.76 16.26
N ALA A 126 -6.81 -25.41 17.54
CA ALA A 126 -5.62 -24.90 18.21
C ALA A 126 -5.14 -25.83 19.33
N ARG A 127 -5.47 -27.14 19.27
CA ARG A 127 -4.86 -28.14 20.16
C ARG A 127 -3.32 -28.18 20.00
N PRO A 128 -2.55 -28.58 21.02
CA PRO A 128 -1.07 -28.53 20.97
C PRO A 128 -0.42 -29.19 19.74
N GLY A 129 -0.98 -30.30 19.25
CA GLY A 129 -0.51 -30.95 18.01
C GLY A 129 -0.75 -30.11 16.75
N ARG A 130 -1.84 -29.33 16.72
CA ARG A 130 -2.18 -28.43 15.61
C ARG A 130 -1.37 -27.15 15.63
N LEU A 131 -1.05 -26.60 16.80
CA LEU A 131 -0.14 -25.46 16.92
C LEU A 131 1.26 -25.75 16.35
N LYS A 132 1.75 -26.99 16.49
CA LYS A 132 3.00 -27.40 15.83
C LYS A 132 2.87 -27.42 14.30
N ALA A 133 1.72 -27.79 13.76
CA ALA A 133 1.48 -27.76 12.32
C ALA A 133 1.39 -26.31 11.80
N TRP A 134 0.81 -25.39 12.59
CA TRP A 134 0.79 -23.97 12.27
C TRP A 134 2.19 -23.38 12.15
N LEU A 135 3.09 -23.68 13.10
CA LEU A 135 4.49 -23.25 13.03
C LEU A 135 5.20 -23.74 11.77
N LYS A 136 5.00 -25.02 11.43
CA LYS A 136 5.58 -25.61 10.21
C LYS A 136 5.02 -24.97 8.93
N ALA A 137 3.72 -24.67 8.91
CA ALA A 137 3.09 -24.00 7.77
C ALA A 137 3.63 -22.57 7.61
N ALA A 138 3.73 -21.81 8.69
CA ALA A 138 4.28 -20.45 8.68
C ALA A 138 5.75 -20.42 8.24
N GLU A 139 6.59 -21.33 8.75
CA GLU A 139 7.99 -21.46 8.35
C GLU A 139 8.15 -21.79 6.87
N ARG A 140 7.35 -22.75 6.37
CA ARG A 140 7.39 -23.17 4.97
C ARG A 140 6.92 -22.07 4.01
N LEU A 141 5.91 -21.29 4.40
CA LEU A 141 5.24 -20.33 3.52
C LEU A 141 5.79 -18.91 3.63
N GLY A 142 6.60 -18.61 4.64
CA GLY A 142 7.35 -17.34 4.74
C GLY A 142 6.52 -16.13 5.15
N GLY A 143 5.27 -16.32 5.60
CA GLY A 143 4.39 -15.27 6.10
C GLY A 143 3.50 -14.62 5.03
N PRO A 144 2.97 -13.41 5.31
CA PRO A 144 2.01 -12.77 4.43
C PRO A 144 2.56 -12.42 3.05
N GLU A 145 1.74 -12.66 2.02
CA GLU A 145 2.10 -12.38 0.63
C GLU A 145 2.32 -10.88 0.36
N ARG A 146 3.23 -10.61 -0.57
CA ARG A 146 3.62 -9.27 -1.04
C ARG A 146 3.65 -9.25 -2.57
N GLY A 147 3.62 -8.05 -3.16
CA GLY A 147 3.61 -7.91 -4.61
C GLY A 147 2.28 -8.34 -5.25
N MET A 148 1.19 -8.33 -4.50
CA MET A 148 -0.14 -8.74 -4.96
C MET A 148 -1.09 -7.56 -5.00
N LEU A 149 -1.87 -7.47 -6.08
CA LEU A 149 -2.99 -6.54 -6.18
C LEU A 149 -4.18 -7.06 -5.35
N LEU A 150 -4.54 -6.33 -4.31
CA LEU A 150 -5.72 -6.62 -3.49
C LEU A 150 -6.74 -5.50 -3.61
N THR A 151 -7.94 -5.84 -4.06
CA THR A 151 -9.09 -4.93 -4.17
C THR A 151 -10.17 -5.37 -3.20
N ASP A 152 -10.74 -4.40 -2.47
CA ASP A 152 -11.94 -4.60 -1.67
C ASP A 152 -13.18 -4.31 -2.52
N SER A 153 -14.02 -5.32 -2.73
CA SER A 153 -15.27 -5.20 -3.50
C SER A 153 -16.31 -4.29 -2.85
N GLY A 154 -16.21 -4.06 -1.54
CA GLY A 154 -17.05 -3.11 -0.80
C GLY A 154 -16.48 -1.69 -0.71
N GLY A 155 -15.23 -1.47 -1.15
CA GLY A 155 -14.57 -0.17 -1.13
C GLY A 155 -14.92 0.71 -2.35
N PRO A 156 -14.44 1.96 -2.41
CA PRO A 156 -14.59 2.79 -3.60
C PRO A 156 -13.94 2.14 -4.84
N LEU A 157 -14.76 1.76 -5.82
CA LEU A 157 -14.31 1.19 -7.10
C LEU A 157 -14.37 2.19 -8.25
N TYR A 158 -15.01 3.35 -8.03
CA TYR A 158 -15.24 4.38 -9.03
C TYR A 158 -15.18 5.77 -8.39
N GLY A 159 -15.10 6.79 -9.24
CA GLY A 159 -15.19 8.18 -8.82
C GLY A 159 -13.90 8.76 -8.23
N PRO A 160 -13.96 10.03 -7.76
CA PRO A 160 -12.77 10.79 -7.37
C PRO A 160 -11.98 10.18 -6.21
N LEU A 161 -12.65 9.58 -5.23
CA LEU A 161 -11.98 8.95 -4.09
C LEU A 161 -11.22 7.67 -4.51
N ALA A 162 -11.83 6.83 -5.35
CA ALA A 162 -11.15 5.66 -5.90
C ALA A 162 -9.92 6.08 -6.73
N HIS A 163 -10.06 7.11 -7.57
CA HIS A 163 -8.94 7.68 -8.31
C HIS A 163 -7.82 8.17 -7.37
N GLY A 164 -8.14 8.93 -6.33
CA GLY A 164 -7.14 9.39 -5.35
C GLY A 164 -6.45 8.22 -4.64
N LEU A 165 -7.20 7.21 -4.20
CA LEU A 165 -6.64 6.02 -3.55
C LEU A 165 -5.72 5.21 -4.48
N ALA A 166 -6.06 5.13 -5.77
CA ALA A 166 -5.26 4.44 -6.78
C ALA A 166 -3.86 5.04 -6.95
N LEU A 167 -3.65 6.33 -6.66
CA LEU A 167 -2.30 6.92 -6.67
C LEU A 167 -1.33 6.20 -5.70
N GLY A 168 -1.86 5.65 -4.61
CA GLY A 168 -1.09 4.88 -3.63
C GLY A 168 -0.87 3.40 -3.99
N ALA A 169 -1.37 2.94 -5.14
CA ALA A 169 -1.45 1.52 -5.48
C ALA A 169 -0.10 0.81 -5.60
N HIS A 170 0.97 1.52 -6.04
CA HIS A 170 2.33 0.96 -6.07
C HIS A 170 2.74 0.37 -4.73
N LEU A 171 2.66 1.15 -3.65
CA LEU A 171 2.99 0.66 -2.30
C LEU A 171 1.98 -0.33 -1.74
N ALA A 172 0.71 -0.23 -2.15
CA ALA A 172 -0.30 -1.21 -1.75
C ALA A 172 0.05 -2.60 -2.30
N VAL A 173 0.41 -2.67 -3.60
CA VAL A 173 0.88 -3.90 -4.26
C VAL A 173 2.16 -4.39 -3.60
N THR A 174 3.17 -3.52 -3.44
CA THR A 174 4.45 -3.87 -2.80
C THR A 174 4.25 -4.56 -1.44
N ASN A 175 3.33 -4.04 -0.62
CA ASN A 175 3.14 -4.49 0.75
C ASN A 175 2.03 -5.54 0.93
N GLY A 176 1.32 -5.94 -0.13
CA GLY A 176 0.18 -6.86 -0.05
C GLY A 176 -0.99 -6.26 0.74
N LEU A 177 -1.34 -5.01 0.42
CA LEU A 177 -2.40 -4.25 1.08
C LEU A 177 -3.52 -3.93 0.10
N ILE A 178 -4.74 -3.80 0.63
CA ILE A 178 -5.90 -3.34 -0.14
C ILE A 178 -5.62 -1.92 -0.64
N TRP A 179 -5.76 -1.64 -1.95
CA TRP A 179 -5.46 -0.31 -2.49
C TRP A 179 -6.60 0.69 -2.24
N ASN A 180 -7.86 0.25 -2.34
CA ASN A 180 -9.06 1.09 -2.33
C ASN A 180 -9.73 1.22 -0.97
N ARG A 181 -8.96 1.36 0.12
CA ARG A 181 -9.55 1.48 1.46
C ARG A 181 -8.89 2.55 2.32
N LEU A 182 -9.73 3.46 2.84
CA LEU A 182 -9.46 4.29 4.01
C LEU A 182 -9.99 3.58 5.26
N GLY A 183 -9.20 2.65 5.78
CA GLY A 183 -9.62 1.72 6.82
C GLY A 183 -9.11 2.07 8.21
N ALA A 184 -9.41 1.18 9.17
CA ALA A 184 -8.96 1.30 10.55
C ALA A 184 -7.43 1.13 10.73
N ALA A 185 -6.75 0.55 9.74
CA ALA A 185 -5.29 0.33 9.69
C ALA A 185 -4.79 0.41 8.24
N TYR A 186 -3.53 0.84 8.05
CA TYR A 186 -2.82 0.69 6.78
C TYR A 186 -2.07 -0.65 6.74
N GLU A 187 -1.09 -0.84 7.62
CA GLU A 187 -0.53 -2.16 7.94
C GLU A 187 -1.08 -2.61 9.30
N ASN A 188 -0.68 -1.97 10.39
CA ASN A 188 -1.25 -2.16 11.73
C ASN A 188 -0.82 -0.99 12.62
N TYR A 189 -1.43 -0.82 13.79
CA TYR A 189 -1.24 0.39 14.60
C TYR A 189 0.23 0.70 14.97
N ALA A 190 0.97 -0.29 15.46
CA ALA A 190 2.35 -0.09 15.89
C ALA A 190 3.28 0.15 14.70
N THR A 191 3.12 -0.64 13.64
CA THR A 191 3.91 -0.49 12.40
C THR A 191 3.61 0.84 11.70
N ASP A 192 2.34 1.26 11.65
CA ASP A 192 1.93 2.52 11.01
C ASP A 192 2.60 3.71 11.73
N ARG A 193 2.58 3.72 13.07
CA ARG A 193 3.29 4.72 13.88
C ARG A 193 4.80 4.66 13.71
N ALA A 194 5.38 3.46 13.64
CA ALA A 194 6.81 3.29 13.43
C ALA A 194 7.23 3.83 12.05
N ARG A 195 6.46 3.55 11.00
CA ARG A 195 6.69 4.04 9.64
C ARG A 195 6.52 5.55 9.51
N LEU A 196 5.55 6.12 10.21
CA LEU A 196 5.41 7.58 10.32
C LEU A 196 6.62 8.19 11.03
N ARG A 197 7.08 7.60 12.15
CA ARG A 197 8.27 8.10 12.85
C ARG A 197 9.52 8.00 11.97
N ARG A 198 9.72 6.87 11.28
CA ARG A 198 10.83 6.64 10.36
C ARG A 198 10.34 5.91 9.11
N PRO A 199 10.56 6.45 7.90
CA PRO A 199 11.49 7.54 7.60
C PRO A 199 10.88 8.96 7.66
N TRP A 200 9.57 9.13 7.90
CA TRP A 200 8.92 10.42 7.65
C TRP A 200 9.17 11.50 8.71
N GLY A 201 9.63 11.11 9.91
CA GLY A 201 9.81 12.03 11.03
C GLY A 201 8.48 12.55 11.60
N ILE A 202 7.39 11.81 11.44
CA ILE A 202 6.04 12.17 11.90
C ILE A 202 5.74 11.42 13.20
N GLN A 203 5.58 12.15 14.28
CA GLN A 203 5.26 11.66 15.62
C GLN A 203 3.90 12.15 16.11
N HIS A 204 3.36 13.20 15.50
CA HIS A 204 2.04 13.73 15.83
C HIS A 204 1.39 14.46 14.65
N ARG A 205 0.15 14.91 14.87
CA ARG A 205 -0.71 15.54 13.88
C ARG A 205 -0.11 16.76 13.16
N ALA A 206 0.55 17.67 13.89
CA ALA A 206 1.13 18.87 13.28
C ALA A 206 2.23 18.51 12.24
N GLU A 207 3.20 17.67 12.63
CA GLU A 207 4.23 17.16 11.71
C GLU A 207 3.63 16.40 10.51
N TYR A 208 2.54 15.66 10.72
CA TYR A 208 1.80 15.03 9.61
C TYR A 208 1.28 16.07 8.62
N ARG A 209 0.63 17.15 9.10
CA ARG A 209 0.12 18.22 8.24
C ARG A 209 1.25 18.89 7.46
N ASP A 210 2.37 19.20 8.13
CA ASP A 210 3.54 19.81 7.49
C ASP A 210 4.15 18.91 6.42
N ARG A 211 4.34 17.62 6.74
CA ARG A 211 4.90 16.65 5.78
C ARG A 211 3.96 16.44 4.59
N LEU A 212 2.66 16.37 4.82
CA LEU A 212 1.68 16.23 3.74
C LEU A 212 1.67 17.47 2.84
N ALA A 213 1.75 18.68 3.40
CA ALA A 213 1.85 19.92 2.63
C ALA A 213 3.15 19.98 1.80
N SER A 214 4.24 19.43 2.33
CA SER A 214 5.51 19.28 1.61
C SER A 214 5.37 18.32 0.41
N LEU A 215 4.76 17.14 0.61
CA LEU A 215 4.52 16.17 -0.48
C LEU A 215 3.56 16.71 -1.54
N LYS A 216 2.49 17.43 -1.15
CA LYS A 216 1.59 18.09 -2.10
C LYS A 216 2.31 19.11 -3.00
N ARG A 217 3.47 19.61 -2.59
CA ARG A 217 4.32 20.54 -3.34
C ARG A 217 5.50 19.86 -4.05
N ASN A 218 5.51 18.53 -4.14
CA ASN A 218 6.57 17.73 -4.77
C ASN A 218 7.96 18.04 -4.20
N GLN A 219 8.08 18.09 -2.87
CA GLN A 219 9.32 18.46 -2.17
C GLN A 219 10.11 17.26 -1.65
N LEU A 220 9.61 16.03 -1.82
CA LEU A 220 10.37 14.81 -1.56
C LEU A 220 11.21 14.43 -2.78
N VAL A 221 10.65 14.51 -3.99
CA VAL A 221 11.46 14.49 -5.21
C VAL A 221 12.42 15.67 -5.20
N GLY A 222 13.68 15.41 -5.58
CA GLY A 222 14.69 16.45 -5.54
C GLY A 222 14.43 17.53 -6.59
N ARG A 223 14.56 18.80 -6.16
CA ARG A 223 14.34 19.98 -7.02
C ARG A 223 15.22 19.96 -8.27
N VAL A 224 16.44 19.45 -8.16
CA VAL A 224 17.41 19.38 -9.25
C VAL A 224 16.92 18.43 -10.35
N GLN A 225 16.46 17.25 -9.95
CA GLN A 225 15.90 16.20 -10.80
C GLN A 225 14.69 16.71 -11.59
N GLU A 226 13.76 17.40 -10.91
CA GLU A 226 12.60 18.03 -11.58
C GLU A 226 13.01 19.14 -12.55
N VAL A 227 14.03 19.95 -12.23
CA VAL A 227 14.53 20.97 -13.16
C VAL A 227 15.14 20.33 -14.41
N VAL A 228 15.86 19.21 -14.26
CA VAL A 228 16.44 18.44 -15.37
C VAL A 228 15.35 17.97 -16.33
N LEU A 229 14.26 17.39 -15.81
CA LEU A 229 13.13 16.94 -16.63
C LEU A 229 12.33 18.10 -17.24
N ARG A 230 12.03 19.15 -16.46
CA ARG A 230 11.33 20.34 -16.95
C ARG A 230 12.10 21.06 -18.05
N THR A 231 13.42 21.03 -18.01
CA THR A 231 14.28 21.56 -19.08
C THR A 231 14.03 20.80 -20.39
N ARG A 232 13.94 19.47 -20.34
CA ARG A 232 13.58 18.64 -21.51
C ARG A 232 12.17 18.95 -22.01
N GLN A 233 11.20 19.01 -21.10
CA GLN A 233 9.81 19.31 -21.44
C GLN A 233 9.67 20.67 -22.12
N THR A 234 10.34 21.71 -21.60
CA THR A 234 10.35 23.06 -22.17
C THR A 234 11.00 23.07 -23.56
N LEU A 235 12.11 22.35 -23.73
CA LEU A 235 12.79 22.25 -25.01
C LEU A 235 11.93 21.53 -26.04
N ALA A 236 11.29 20.41 -25.65
CA ALA A 236 10.39 19.66 -26.51
C ALA A 236 9.19 20.50 -26.98
N ALA A 237 8.59 21.28 -26.08
CA ALA A 237 7.49 22.18 -26.42
C ALA A 237 7.91 23.28 -27.40
N ARG A 238 9.16 23.77 -27.31
CA ARG A 238 9.70 24.79 -28.23
C ARG A 238 10.05 24.24 -29.61
N THR A 239 10.58 23.03 -29.67
CA THR A 239 11.04 22.42 -30.93
C THR A 239 9.96 21.60 -31.63
N GLY A 240 8.86 21.27 -30.93
CA GLY A 240 7.81 20.39 -31.45
C GLY A 240 8.22 18.92 -31.58
N ARG A 241 9.37 18.52 -31.02
CA ARG A 241 9.87 17.13 -31.04
C ARG A 241 10.61 16.79 -29.76
N THR A 242 10.80 15.50 -29.49
CA THR A 242 11.72 15.08 -28.42
C THR A 242 13.16 15.55 -28.74
N PRO A 243 13.82 16.28 -27.82
CA PRO A 243 15.21 16.71 -27.99
C PRO A 243 16.16 15.51 -28.01
N THR A 244 17.29 15.62 -28.70
CA THR A 244 18.36 14.62 -28.57
C THR A 244 18.99 14.69 -27.18
N ARG A 245 19.76 13.65 -26.82
CA ARG A 245 20.45 13.62 -25.53
C ARG A 245 21.45 14.77 -25.38
N GLU A 246 22.14 15.12 -26.46
CA GLU A 246 23.08 16.24 -26.51
C GLU A 246 22.36 17.57 -26.32
N GLU A 247 21.28 17.81 -27.07
CA GLU A 247 20.47 19.04 -26.95
C GLU A 247 19.91 19.22 -25.54
N TRP A 248 19.47 18.12 -24.92
CA TRP A 248 19.01 18.14 -23.54
C TRP A 248 20.15 18.41 -22.55
N ALA A 249 21.29 17.74 -22.70
CA ALA A 249 22.45 17.92 -21.81
C ALA A 249 22.97 19.36 -21.87
N GLU A 250 23.08 19.96 -23.06
CA GLU A 250 23.45 21.36 -23.22
C GLU A 250 22.45 22.31 -22.55
N ALA A 251 21.15 22.06 -22.73
CA ALA A 251 20.11 22.88 -22.11
C ALA A 251 20.16 22.80 -20.57
N VAL A 252 20.42 21.62 -20.02
CA VAL A 252 20.63 21.42 -18.58
C VAL A 252 21.91 22.14 -18.12
N GLY A 253 23.01 22.03 -18.85
CA GLY A 253 24.26 22.75 -18.54
C GLY A 253 24.05 24.27 -18.46
N ARG A 254 23.28 24.84 -19.41
CA ARG A 254 22.87 26.26 -19.38
C ARG A 254 21.99 26.59 -18.17
N ALA A 255 21.01 25.75 -17.86
CA ALA A 255 20.09 25.96 -16.73
C ALA A 255 20.79 25.95 -15.36
N PHE A 256 21.92 25.26 -15.26
CA PHE A 256 22.70 25.12 -14.02
C PHE A 256 24.02 25.93 -14.02
N THR A 257 24.29 26.77 -15.02
CA THR A 257 25.55 27.53 -15.12
C THR A 257 25.80 28.43 -13.90
N ALA A 258 24.74 29.05 -13.36
CA ALA A 258 24.81 29.93 -12.19
C ALA A 258 24.57 29.19 -10.85
N ARG A 259 24.46 27.86 -10.86
CA ARG A 259 24.27 27.04 -9.65
C ARG A 259 25.61 26.58 -9.08
N ASP A 260 25.59 26.19 -7.81
CA ASP A 260 26.78 25.64 -7.17
C ASP A 260 27.25 24.33 -7.85
N ALA A 261 28.44 23.87 -7.45
CA ALA A 261 29.06 22.69 -8.05
C ALA A 261 28.27 21.40 -7.76
N ASP A 262 27.60 21.33 -6.61
CA ASP A 262 26.87 20.15 -6.16
C ASP A 262 25.57 19.99 -6.95
N ASP A 263 24.82 21.08 -7.13
CA ASP A 263 23.62 21.15 -7.98
C ASP A 263 23.95 20.74 -9.42
N ARG A 264 25.09 21.21 -9.96
CA ARG A 264 25.55 20.84 -11.32
C ARG A 264 25.89 19.36 -11.42
N ALA A 265 26.67 18.83 -10.48
CA ALA A 265 27.05 17.43 -10.47
C ALA A 265 25.84 16.51 -10.28
N LEU A 266 24.86 16.92 -9.47
CA LEU A 266 23.60 16.20 -9.31
C LEU A 266 22.79 16.23 -10.60
N ALA A 267 22.64 17.39 -11.26
CA ALA A 267 21.91 17.51 -12.51
C ALA A 267 22.47 16.58 -13.61
N GLU A 268 23.80 16.53 -13.74
CA GLU A 268 24.48 15.62 -14.67
C GLU A 268 24.24 14.15 -14.33
N ARG A 269 24.30 13.77 -13.04
CA ARG A 269 23.99 12.40 -12.59
C ARG A 269 22.54 12.04 -12.88
N SER A 270 21.59 12.89 -12.52
CA SER A 270 20.16 12.64 -12.70
C SER A 270 19.82 12.50 -14.19
N LEU A 271 20.39 13.34 -15.08
CA LEU A 271 20.24 13.17 -16.53
C LEU A 271 20.74 11.79 -16.99
N ARG A 272 21.92 11.36 -16.53
CA ARG A 272 22.46 10.03 -16.86
C ARG A 272 21.55 8.90 -16.40
N TRP A 273 21.04 8.97 -15.16
CA TRP A 273 20.15 7.95 -14.62
C TRP A 273 18.82 7.88 -15.35
N ILE A 274 18.22 9.03 -15.63
CA ILE A 274 16.95 9.09 -16.37
C ILE A 274 17.13 8.50 -17.76
N SER A 275 18.18 8.88 -18.51
CA SER A 275 18.45 8.30 -19.83
C SER A 275 18.65 6.79 -19.77
N LEU A 276 19.46 6.31 -18.82
CA LEU A 276 19.74 4.88 -18.65
C LEU A 276 18.46 4.07 -18.41
N TYR A 277 17.60 4.53 -17.49
CA TYR A 277 16.40 3.80 -17.15
C TYR A 277 15.29 3.95 -18.20
N GLU A 278 15.21 5.06 -18.93
CA GLU A 278 14.33 5.15 -20.11
C GLU A 278 14.75 4.16 -21.20
N ASP A 279 16.06 4.03 -21.46
CA ASP A 279 16.58 3.03 -22.41
C ASP A 279 16.23 1.61 -21.98
N LYS A 280 16.40 1.30 -20.68
CA LYS A 280 16.07 -0.02 -20.13
C LYS A 280 14.57 -0.30 -20.19
N LEU A 281 13.72 0.66 -19.83
CA LEU A 281 12.26 0.54 -19.90
C LEU A 281 11.78 0.36 -21.34
N ARG A 282 12.41 1.03 -22.32
CA ARG A 282 12.15 0.81 -23.75
C ARG A 282 12.54 -0.61 -24.17
N GLY A 283 13.72 -1.08 -23.76
CA GLY A 283 14.17 -2.44 -24.01
C GLY A 283 13.24 -3.52 -23.44
N ASP A 284 12.64 -3.25 -22.27
CA ASP A 284 11.68 -4.14 -21.60
C ASP A 284 10.21 -3.94 -22.05
N GLY A 285 9.97 -3.06 -23.03
CA GLY A 285 8.65 -2.76 -23.59
C GLY A 285 7.69 -2.05 -22.63
N ALA A 286 8.20 -1.47 -21.53
CA ALA A 286 7.40 -0.70 -20.57
C ALA A 286 7.24 0.78 -20.95
N LEU A 287 8.15 1.29 -21.78
CA LEU A 287 8.11 2.64 -22.33
C LEU A 287 8.05 2.55 -23.85
N ALA A 288 7.19 3.37 -24.49
CA ALA A 288 7.10 3.43 -25.95
C ALA A 288 8.43 3.89 -26.58
N PRO A 289 8.73 3.55 -27.85
CA PRO A 289 9.99 3.91 -28.50
C PRO A 289 10.33 5.42 -28.46
N ASP A 290 9.31 6.27 -28.57
CA ASP A 290 9.38 7.73 -28.47
C ASP A 290 8.90 8.28 -27.11
N GLY A 291 8.50 7.39 -26.20
CA GLY A 291 8.02 7.70 -24.86
C GLY A 291 9.14 8.21 -23.95
N ARG A 292 8.75 9.05 -22.99
CA ARG A 292 9.66 9.65 -22.02
C ARG A 292 8.93 10.01 -20.72
N VAL A 293 9.68 10.14 -19.62
CA VAL A 293 9.14 10.54 -18.31
C VAL A 293 9.38 12.02 -18.07
N ASP A 294 8.35 12.86 -18.12
CA ASP A 294 8.53 14.33 -18.05
C ASP A 294 8.44 14.93 -16.62
N THR A 295 8.06 14.14 -15.61
CA THR A 295 8.08 14.55 -14.20
C THR A 295 8.10 13.32 -13.26
N LEU A 296 8.66 13.50 -12.06
CA LEU A 296 8.75 12.52 -10.99
C LEU A 296 7.68 12.73 -9.90
N ALA A 297 6.81 13.74 -10.05
CA ALA A 297 5.78 14.13 -9.08
C ALA A 297 4.89 12.97 -8.57
N ALA A 298 4.69 11.93 -9.38
CA ALA A 298 3.94 10.74 -8.98
C ALA A 298 4.51 10.10 -7.70
N PHE A 299 5.81 10.18 -7.46
CA PHE A 299 6.46 9.65 -6.26
C PHE A 299 5.95 10.32 -4.99
N ASP A 300 5.91 11.65 -4.97
CA ASP A 300 5.38 12.44 -3.87
C ASP A 300 3.89 12.19 -3.68
N LEU A 301 3.11 12.28 -4.76
CA LEU A 301 1.66 12.16 -4.71
C LEU A 301 1.21 10.76 -4.28
N GLY A 302 1.83 9.71 -4.83
CA GLY A 302 1.56 8.34 -4.43
C GLY A 302 1.97 8.06 -2.98
N ARG A 303 3.13 8.57 -2.53
CA ARG A 303 3.54 8.43 -1.13
C ARG A 303 2.69 9.27 -0.19
N ALA A 304 2.19 10.43 -0.61
CA ALA A 304 1.27 11.26 0.16
C ALA A 304 -0.01 10.51 0.51
N VAL A 305 -0.61 9.78 -0.45
CA VAL A 305 -1.77 8.92 -0.18
C VAL A 305 -1.44 7.86 0.86
N ASN A 306 -0.26 7.25 0.79
CA ASN A 306 0.17 6.27 1.80
C ASN A 306 0.43 6.92 3.17
N VAL A 307 0.99 8.14 3.22
CA VAL A 307 1.16 8.91 4.47
C VAL A 307 -0.20 9.27 5.08
N VAL A 308 -1.20 9.64 4.28
CA VAL A 308 -2.58 9.87 4.76
C VAL A 308 -3.16 8.60 5.38
N ARG A 309 -3.02 7.44 4.71
CA ARG A 309 -3.51 6.15 5.21
C ARG A 309 -2.79 5.72 6.49
N LEU A 310 -1.47 5.89 6.56
CA LEU A 310 -0.68 5.66 7.76
C LEU A 310 -1.13 6.58 8.92
N ALA A 311 -1.32 7.87 8.65
CA ALA A 311 -1.77 8.84 9.65
C ALA A 311 -3.17 8.53 10.18
N LEU A 312 -4.07 8.04 9.32
CA LEU A 312 -5.41 7.57 9.71
C LEU A 312 -5.31 6.32 10.62
N GLY A 313 -4.50 5.35 10.22
CA GLY A 313 -4.17 4.17 11.02
C GLY A 313 -3.57 4.52 12.39
N ALA A 314 -2.70 5.52 12.44
CA ALA A 314 -2.05 6.01 13.65
C ALA A 314 -2.91 6.96 14.52
N ARG A 315 -4.13 7.32 14.08
CA ARG A 315 -5.02 8.29 14.74
C ARG A 315 -4.46 9.72 14.82
N TYR A 316 -3.64 10.12 13.85
CA TYR A 316 -3.17 11.52 13.69
C TYR A 316 -4.13 12.36 12.82
N THR A 317 -5.04 11.69 12.12
CA THR A 317 -6.14 12.27 11.37
C THR A 317 -7.41 11.42 11.54
N ASP A 318 -8.55 11.96 11.13
CA ASP A 318 -9.85 11.27 11.13
C ASP A 318 -10.27 10.88 9.70
N PRO A 319 -11.31 10.03 9.53
CA PRO A 319 -11.74 9.56 8.22
C PRO A 319 -12.15 10.67 7.26
N TYR A 320 -12.82 11.72 7.74
CA TYR A 320 -13.31 12.81 6.90
C TYR A 320 -12.13 13.62 6.34
N GLU A 321 -11.19 14.02 7.19
CA GLU A 321 -10.00 14.75 6.73
C GLU A 321 -9.12 13.91 5.80
N ALA A 322 -8.96 12.62 6.09
CA ALA A 322 -8.21 11.71 5.24
C ALA A 322 -8.83 11.60 3.84
N GLU A 323 -10.15 11.55 3.74
CA GLU A 323 -10.87 11.55 2.46
C GLU A 323 -10.61 12.84 1.68
N GLN A 324 -10.75 14.01 2.32
CA GLN A 324 -10.48 15.30 1.68
C GLN A 324 -9.04 15.42 1.18
N ASP A 325 -8.07 14.93 1.96
CA ASP A 325 -6.67 14.93 1.57
C ASP A 325 -6.41 14.04 0.35
N VAL A 326 -7.04 12.87 0.27
CA VAL A 326 -6.92 11.97 -0.89
C VAL A 326 -7.58 12.55 -2.13
N LEU A 327 -8.74 13.19 -1.99
CA LEU A 327 -9.42 13.86 -3.11
C LEU A 327 -8.53 14.95 -3.72
N HIS A 328 -7.94 15.80 -2.88
CA HIS A 328 -7.04 16.85 -3.34
C HIS A 328 -5.76 16.31 -4.00
N LEU A 329 -5.20 15.22 -3.48
CA LEU A 329 -4.07 14.54 -4.13
C LEU A 329 -4.44 14.01 -5.53
N GLY A 330 -5.68 13.54 -5.70
CA GLY A 330 -6.25 13.17 -7.00
C GLY A 330 -6.26 14.32 -8.00
N GLU A 331 -6.63 15.52 -7.56
CA GLU A 331 -6.62 16.73 -8.41
C GLU A 331 -5.20 17.14 -8.82
N LEU A 332 -4.27 17.14 -7.88
CA LEU A 332 -2.86 17.43 -8.14
C LEU A 332 -2.27 16.42 -9.14
N ALA A 333 -2.56 15.13 -8.99
CA ALA A 333 -2.09 14.11 -9.92
C ALA A 333 -2.63 14.32 -11.34
N ARG A 334 -3.93 14.61 -11.49
CA ARG A 334 -4.55 14.91 -12.79
C ARG A 334 -3.95 16.15 -13.46
N SER A 335 -3.42 17.09 -12.70
CA SER A 335 -2.73 18.27 -13.25
C SER A 335 -1.30 17.96 -13.74
N ALA A 336 -0.66 16.93 -13.20
CA ALA A 336 0.74 16.59 -13.47
C ALA A 336 0.92 15.50 -14.54
N TYR A 337 -0.09 14.64 -14.74
CA TYR A 337 -0.03 13.51 -15.66
C TYR A 337 -1.29 13.41 -16.53
N SER A 338 -1.19 12.70 -17.65
CA SER A 338 -2.25 12.49 -18.65
C SER A 338 -2.88 11.10 -18.62
N SER A 339 -2.23 10.13 -17.97
CA SER A 339 -2.69 8.75 -17.95
C SER A 339 -2.12 7.95 -16.78
N TRP A 340 -2.75 6.82 -16.45
CA TRP A 340 -2.24 5.90 -15.44
C TRP A 340 -0.88 5.28 -15.78
N PRO A 341 -0.61 4.84 -17.04
CA PRO A 341 0.73 4.42 -17.44
C PRO A 341 1.80 5.50 -17.18
N ASP A 342 1.53 6.76 -17.53
CA ASP A 342 2.48 7.86 -17.32
C ASP A 342 2.74 8.10 -15.83
N PHE A 343 1.69 8.11 -15.02
CA PHE A 343 1.81 8.22 -13.56
C PHE A 343 2.64 7.06 -12.99
N SER A 344 2.39 5.84 -13.47
CA SER A 344 3.12 4.64 -13.05
C SER A 344 4.61 4.72 -13.40
N LEU A 345 4.94 5.17 -14.61
CA LEU A 345 6.31 5.36 -15.07
C LEU A 345 7.02 6.47 -14.30
N GLY A 346 6.35 7.58 -13.99
CA GLY A 346 6.87 8.64 -13.14
C GLY A 346 7.23 8.14 -11.74
N TYR A 347 6.34 7.35 -11.12
CA TYR A 347 6.59 6.75 -9.80
C TYR A 347 7.79 5.79 -9.82
N LEU A 348 7.84 4.91 -10.82
CA LEU A 348 8.92 3.96 -11.03
C LEU A 348 10.25 4.70 -11.24
N MET A 349 10.30 5.68 -12.14
CA MET A 349 11.52 6.42 -12.47
C MET A 349 12.08 7.13 -11.23
N ALA A 350 11.22 7.77 -10.45
CA ALA A 350 11.64 8.46 -9.23
C ALA A 350 12.30 7.51 -8.21
N ARG A 351 11.74 6.30 -8.04
CA ARG A 351 12.32 5.28 -7.16
C ARG A 351 13.71 4.88 -7.61
N LEU A 352 13.93 4.75 -8.91
CA LEU A 352 15.23 4.36 -9.46
C LEU A 352 16.26 5.46 -9.33
N VAL A 353 15.87 6.71 -9.65
CA VAL A 353 16.76 7.87 -9.51
C VAL A 353 17.20 8.03 -8.05
N HIS A 354 16.27 8.01 -7.10
CA HIS A 354 16.62 8.11 -5.68
C HIS A 354 17.49 6.93 -5.22
N ARG A 355 17.14 5.69 -5.60
CA ARG A 355 17.93 4.51 -5.20
C ARG A 355 19.34 4.52 -5.79
N ALA A 356 19.48 4.93 -7.05
CA ALA A 356 20.77 5.01 -7.72
C ALA A 356 21.63 6.15 -7.17
N GLU A 357 21.01 7.24 -6.69
CA GLU A 357 21.70 8.34 -6.02
C GLU A 357 22.20 7.93 -4.62
N ASP A 358 21.41 7.18 -3.86
CA ASP A 358 21.77 6.75 -2.50
C ASP A 358 22.79 5.60 -2.47
N ASP A 359 22.57 4.55 -3.28
CA ASP A 359 23.26 3.26 -3.15
C ASP A 359 23.96 2.80 -4.44
N GLY A 360 23.93 3.61 -5.51
CA GLY A 360 24.52 3.29 -6.81
C GLY A 360 23.64 2.40 -7.72
N PRO A 361 24.04 2.24 -9.00
CA PRO A 361 23.22 1.59 -10.02
C PRO A 361 23.02 0.08 -9.81
N GLU A 362 24.00 -0.61 -9.23
CA GLU A 362 23.90 -2.05 -8.95
C GLU A 362 22.83 -2.34 -7.90
N ALA A 363 22.75 -1.53 -6.84
CA ALA A 363 21.73 -1.63 -5.80
C ALA A 363 20.33 -1.25 -6.31
N ALA A 364 20.26 -0.45 -7.38
CA ALA A 364 19.01 -0.09 -8.03
C ALA A 364 18.43 -1.21 -8.91
N GLU A 365 19.18 -2.25 -9.25
CA GLU A 365 18.69 -3.32 -10.13
C GLU A 365 17.57 -4.15 -9.49
N ALA A 366 17.67 -4.49 -8.20
CA ALA A 366 16.60 -5.17 -7.49
C ALA A 366 15.34 -4.28 -7.43
N THR A 367 15.54 -2.97 -7.22
CA THR A 367 14.46 -1.96 -7.22
C THR A 367 13.84 -1.83 -8.61
N TYR A 368 14.63 -1.93 -9.68
CA TYR A 368 14.17 -1.94 -11.06
C TYR A 368 13.23 -3.11 -11.33
N ARG A 369 13.67 -4.34 -11.06
CA ARG A 369 12.85 -5.53 -11.30
C ARG A 369 11.55 -5.49 -10.51
N GLN A 370 11.62 -5.09 -9.25
CA GLN A 370 10.43 -4.96 -8.41
C GLN A 370 9.47 -3.88 -8.94
N SER A 371 9.98 -2.69 -9.23
CA SER A 371 9.15 -1.57 -9.69
C SER A 371 8.55 -1.84 -11.07
N LEU A 372 9.28 -2.53 -11.96
CA LEU A 372 8.78 -2.96 -13.26
C LEU A 372 7.67 -4.02 -13.11
N ALA A 373 7.82 -4.97 -12.19
CA ALA A 373 6.76 -5.94 -11.89
C ALA A 373 5.50 -5.24 -11.39
N GLU A 374 5.63 -4.29 -10.46
CA GLU A 374 4.51 -3.49 -9.93
C GLU A 374 3.87 -2.64 -11.02
N HIS A 375 4.67 -1.99 -11.88
CA HIS A 375 4.17 -1.25 -13.03
C HIS A 375 3.32 -2.16 -13.93
N ARG A 376 3.82 -3.36 -14.27
CA ARG A 376 3.10 -4.32 -15.11
C ARG A 376 1.83 -4.84 -14.44
N THR A 377 1.88 -5.21 -13.17
CA THR A 377 0.68 -5.57 -12.40
C THR A 377 -0.36 -4.46 -12.49
N LEU A 378 0.04 -3.21 -12.26
CA LEU A 378 -0.90 -2.10 -12.31
C LEU A 378 -1.39 -1.81 -13.74
N THR A 379 -0.57 -1.82 -14.78
CA THR A 379 -1.03 -1.44 -16.13
C THR A 379 -1.67 -2.58 -16.93
N GLN A 380 -1.42 -3.84 -16.54
CA GLN A 380 -1.80 -5.01 -17.33
C GLN A 380 -2.83 -5.92 -16.64
N ASP A 381 -2.85 -6.01 -15.31
CA ASP A 381 -3.81 -6.85 -14.60
C ASP A 381 -5.25 -6.36 -14.84
N PRO A 382 -6.16 -7.19 -15.37
CA PRO A 382 -7.55 -6.81 -15.64
C PRO A 382 -8.31 -6.26 -14.43
N ALA A 383 -7.96 -6.64 -13.21
CA ALA A 383 -8.58 -6.16 -11.98
C ALA A 383 -7.96 -4.86 -11.45
N SER A 384 -6.91 -4.33 -12.10
CA SER A 384 -6.18 -3.15 -11.64
C SER A 384 -7.01 -1.87 -11.68
N PRO A 385 -6.87 -0.98 -10.69
CA PRO A 385 -7.44 0.36 -10.77
C PRO A 385 -7.00 1.13 -12.02
N TYR A 386 -5.77 0.93 -12.50
CA TYR A 386 -5.24 1.71 -13.64
C TYR A 386 -5.88 1.34 -14.97
N ARG A 387 -6.57 0.18 -15.03
CA ARG A 387 -7.35 -0.26 -16.18
C ARG A 387 -8.84 0.06 -16.06
N ASN A 388 -9.34 0.11 -14.83
CA ASN A 388 -10.77 0.22 -14.55
C ASN A 388 -11.23 1.63 -14.13
N LEU A 389 -10.30 2.49 -13.70
CA LEU A 389 -10.59 3.89 -13.39
C LEU A 389 -10.17 4.78 -14.55
N PRO A 390 -11.04 5.68 -15.03
CA PRO A 390 -10.63 6.69 -15.99
C PRO A 390 -9.62 7.65 -15.35
N TRP A 391 -8.67 8.14 -16.15
CA TRP A 391 -7.72 9.15 -15.72
C TRP A 391 -8.40 10.51 -15.54
N SER A 392 -9.10 10.96 -16.59
CA SER A 392 -9.92 12.16 -16.60
C SER A 392 -11.35 11.78 -16.24
N GLY A 393 -11.95 12.45 -15.26
CA GLY A 393 -13.37 12.27 -14.99
C GLY A 393 -14.15 12.73 -16.21
N THR A 394 -14.96 11.85 -16.80
CA THR A 394 -16.04 12.30 -17.68
C THR A 394 -16.89 13.23 -16.82
N SER A 395 -16.91 14.51 -17.18
CA SER A 395 -17.71 15.53 -16.52
C SER A 395 -19.20 15.22 -16.64
#